data_AF-B0ZSP0-F1
#
_entry.id   AF-B0ZSP0-F1
#
_cell.length_a   1.000
_cell.length_b   1.000
_cell.length_c   1.000
_cell.angle_alpha   90.00
_cell.angle_beta   90.00
_cell.angle_gamma   90.00
#
_symmetry.space_group_name_H-M   'P 1'
#
loop_
_entity.id
_entity.type
_entity.pdbx_description
1 polymer ?
#
loop_
_entity_poly.entity_id
_entity_poly.type
_entity_poly.pdbx_seq_one_letter_code
_entity_poly.pdbx_strand_id
1 'polypeptide(L)'
;GDAMGMNMVSKGVQNVLDFLQSDFPDMDVIGISGNFCSDKKPAAVNWIEGRGKSVVCEAIITGDVVKKVLKTTVPALVELNMLKNLAGSAVAGALGGFNAHAANIVSAIFIATGQDPAQNIESSHCITMMEAINDGHDLHISVTMPSIEVGTVGGGT
;
A
#
# COMPACT_ATOMS: atom_id res chain seq x y z
N GLY A 1 10.21 -16.04 0.19
CA GLY A 1 9.79 -16.80 -1.00
C GLY A 1 8.83 -15.96 -1.81
N ASP A 2 8.22 -16.58 -2.82
CA ASP A 2 7.46 -15.86 -3.85
C ASP A 2 5.94 -16.01 -3.71
N ALA A 3 5.46 -16.80 -2.75
CA ALA A 3 4.05 -16.78 -2.36
C ALA A 3 3.74 -15.51 -1.56
N MET A 4 2.50 -15.02 -1.66
CA MET A 4 2.02 -13.91 -0.81
C MET A 4 2.15 -14.26 0.69
N GLY A 5 1.91 -15.53 1.03
CA GLY A 5 2.40 -16.12 2.28
C GLY A 5 1.39 -16.26 3.41
N MET A 6 0.14 -15.82 3.26
CA MET A 6 -0.91 -15.95 4.31
C MET A 6 -0.98 -17.35 4.93
N ASN A 7 -1.16 -18.41 4.11
CA ASN A 7 -1.25 -19.78 4.62
C ASN A 7 0.05 -20.27 5.29
N MET A 8 1.21 -19.85 4.77
CA MET A 8 2.51 -20.20 5.32
C MET A 8 2.68 -19.58 6.71
N VAL A 9 2.34 -18.29 6.84
CA VAL A 9 2.43 -17.54 8.09
C VAL A 9 1.44 -18.10 9.11
N SER A 10 0.19 -18.38 8.75
CA SER A 10 -0.79 -18.97 9.67
C SER A 10 -0.32 -20.32 10.23
N LYS A 11 0.30 -21.17 9.41
CA LYS A 11 0.87 -22.44 9.86
C LYS A 11 2.05 -22.21 10.83
N GLY A 12 2.91 -21.23 10.54
CA GLY A 12 3.99 -20.85 11.44
C GLY A 12 3.48 -20.35 12.79
N VAL A 13 2.46 -19.49 12.78
CA VAL A 13 1.82 -18.96 14.00
C VAL A 13 1.20 -20.08 14.83
N GLN A 14 0.50 -21.04 14.22
CA GLN A 14 -0.05 -22.19 14.95
C GLN A 14 1.03 -22.95 15.70
N ASN A 15 2.14 -23.29 15.04
CA ASN A 15 3.25 -24.00 15.69
C ASN A 15 3.88 -23.20 16.84
N VAL A 16 3.96 -21.87 16.71
CA VAL A 16 4.44 -20.99 17.78
C VAL A 16 3.47 -20.94 18.95
N LEU A 17 2.16 -20.88 18.68
CA LEU A 17 1.14 -20.90 19.73
C LEU A 17 1.15 -22.24 20.49
N ASP A 18 1.26 -23.36 19.77
CA ASP A 18 1.37 -24.70 20.38
C ASP A 18 2.60 -24.80 21.30
N PHE A 19 3.74 -24.23 20.88
CA PHE A 19 4.95 -24.13 21.70
C PHE A 19 4.74 -23.23 22.93
N LEU A 20 4.12 -22.07 22.76
CA LEU A 20 3.86 -21.16 23.88
C LEU A 20 2.90 -21.79 24.91
N GLN A 21 1.94 -22.61 24.48
CA GLN A 21 1.06 -23.33 25.41
C GLN A 21 1.80 -24.37 26.27
N SER A 22 2.98 -24.87 25.85
CA SER A 22 3.78 -25.72 26.74
C SER A 22 4.42 -24.94 27.88
N ASP A 23 4.77 -23.67 27.65
CA ASP A 23 5.38 -22.78 28.66
C ASP A 23 4.32 -22.06 29.51
N PHE A 24 3.15 -21.79 28.93
CA PHE A 24 2.01 -21.12 29.57
C PHE A 24 0.74 -21.99 29.45
N PRO A 25 0.58 -23.04 30.27
CA PRO A 25 -0.53 -24.01 30.15
C PRO A 25 -1.92 -23.42 30.41
N ASP A 26 -1.99 -22.24 31.04
CA ASP A 26 -3.20 -21.48 31.30
C ASP A 26 -3.58 -20.52 30.16
N MET A 27 -2.76 -20.42 29.10
CA MET A 27 -3.05 -19.62 27.92
C MET A 27 -4.15 -20.25 27.06
N ASP A 28 -5.25 -19.51 26.87
CA ASP A 28 -6.34 -19.89 25.97
C ASP A 28 -6.22 -19.19 24.61
N VAL A 29 -6.15 -19.98 23.53
CA VAL A 29 -6.04 -19.49 22.16
C VAL A 29 -7.43 -19.40 21.54
N ILE A 30 -7.99 -18.19 21.53
CA ILE A 30 -9.33 -17.93 20.96
C ILE A 30 -9.32 -18.00 19.42
N GLY A 31 -8.22 -17.62 18.79
CA GLY A 31 -8.06 -17.71 17.34
C GLY A 31 -6.69 -17.26 16.86
N ILE A 32 -6.28 -17.77 15.70
CA ILE A 32 -4.98 -17.47 15.09
C ILE A 32 -4.92 -16.01 14.59
N SER A 33 -6.06 -15.43 14.21
CA SER A 33 -6.17 -14.05 13.75
C SER A 33 -7.07 -13.23 14.67
N GLY A 34 -6.46 -12.34 15.44
CA GLY A 34 -7.16 -11.34 16.27
C GLY A 34 -7.40 -10.02 15.55
N ASN A 35 -7.41 -10.00 14.22
CA ASN A 35 -7.45 -8.79 13.37
C ASN A 35 -6.28 -7.80 13.55
N PHE A 36 -5.27 -8.14 14.34
CA PHE A 36 -4.04 -7.33 14.46
C PHE A 36 -3.06 -7.55 13.28
N CYS A 37 -3.43 -8.39 12.30
CA CYS A 37 -2.60 -8.61 11.11
C CYS A 37 -2.38 -7.34 10.26
N SER A 38 -3.35 -6.52 9.84
CA SER A 38 -4.79 -6.75 9.64
C SER A 38 -5.07 -7.14 8.17
N ASP A 39 -5.82 -8.21 7.91
CA ASP A 39 -6.08 -8.72 6.55
C ASP A 39 -7.44 -8.29 6.01
N LYS A 40 -7.48 -7.62 4.86
CA LYS A 40 -8.69 -7.17 4.15
C LYS A 40 -9.52 -6.17 4.92
N LYS A 41 -8.88 -5.35 5.75
CA LYS A 41 -9.50 -4.30 6.56
C LYS A 41 -8.57 -3.09 6.66
N PRO A 42 -9.11 -1.86 6.57
CA PRO A 42 -8.30 -0.66 6.78
C PRO A 42 -7.78 -0.65 8.22
N ALA A 43 -6.46 -0.61 8.40
CA ALA A 43 -5.83 -0.63 9.71
C ALA A 43 -4.53 0.18 9.73
N ALA A 44 -4.36 1.01 10.77
CA ALA A 44 -3.22 1.92 10.87
C ALA A 44 -1.90 1.17 11.04
N VAL A 45 -1.94 -0.02 11.66
CA VAL A 45 -0.76 -0.88 11.80
C VAL A 45 -0.15 -1.23 10.44
N ASN A 46 -0.97 -1.54 9.42
CA ASN A 46 -0.45 -1.84 8.07
C ASN A 46 0.19 -0.61 7.41
N TRP A 47 -0.31 0.60 7.71
CA TRP A 47 0.26 1.85 7.19
C TRP A 47 1.59 2.20 7.85
N ILE A 48 1.69 2.01 9.16
CA ILE A 48 2.83 2.43 9.99
C ILE A 48 3.95 1.38 9.96
N GLU A 49 3.62 0.12 10.22
CA GLU A 49 4.58 -0.98 10.33
C GLU A 49 4.82 -1.70 8.99
N GLY A 50 3.94 -1.46 8.01
CA GLY A 50 3.95 -2.15 6.72
C GLY A 50 3.36 -3.55 6.79
N ARG A 51 3.06 -4.14 5.62
CA ARG A 51 2.58 -5.53 5.49
C ARG A 51 2.84 -6.07 4.09
N GLY A 52 3.45 -7.24 3.97
CA GLY A 52 3.88 -7.74 2.66
C GLY A 52 5.11 -6.99 2.15
N LYS A 53 4.97 -6.17 1.10
CA LYS A 53 6.07 -5.40 0.50
C LYS A 53 5.86 -3.89 0.71
N SER A 54 6.85 -3.24 1.29
CA SER A 54 6.95 -1.77 1.35
C SER A 54 7.79 -1.27 0.19
N VAL A 55 7.22 -0.43 -0.67
CA VAL A 55 7.85 0.00 -1.93
C VAL A 55 7.76 1.51 -2.09
N VAL A 56 8.83 2.11 -2.63
CA VAL A 56 8.87 3.50 -3.07
C VAL A 56 9.27 3.52 -4.56
N CYS A 57 8.62 4.38 -5.33
CA CYS A 57 8.98 4.64 -6.72
C CYS A 57 8.97 6.15 -6.97
N GLU A 58 9.93 6.65 -7.73
CA GLU A 58 10.06 8.06 -8.07
C GLU A 58 10.43 8.27 -9.55
N ALA A 59 10.07 9.43 -10.07
CA ALA A 59 10.43 9.85 -11.42
C ALA A 59 10.55 11.37 -11.51
N ILE A 60 11.35 11.83 -12.48
CA ILE A 60 11.40 13.22 -12.91
C ILE A 60 10.73 13.32 -14.28
N ILE A 61 9.70 14.15 -14.38
CA ILE A 61 8.99 14.45 -15.62
C ILE A 61 9.37 15.86 -16.06
N THR A 62 9.95 15.99 -17.24
CA THR A 62 10.36 17.30 -17.75
C THR A 62 9.15 18.20 -18.00
N GLY A 63 9.30 19.51 -17.79
CA GLY A 63 8.22 20.48 -18.00
C GLY A 63 7.61 20.43 -19.40
N ASP A 64 8.42 20.09 -20.40
CA ASP A 64 8.01 19.88 -21.77
C ASP A 64 7.04 18.69 -21.92
N VAL A 65 7.30 17.58 -21.23
CA VAL A 65 6.40 16.41 -21.19
C VAL A 65 5.14 16.74 -20.39
N VAL A 66 5.25 17.44 -19.26
CA VAL A 66 4.09 17.89 -18.47
C VAL A 66 3.15 18.74 -19.33
N LYS A 67 3.69 19.71 -20.08
CA LYS A 67 2.89 20.59 -20.94
C LYS A 67 2.33 19.87 -22.17
N LYS A 68 3.17 19.12 -22.89
CA LYS A 68 2.80 18.52 -24.19
C LYS A 68 2.00 17.24 -24.04
N VAL A 69 2.22 16.43 -23.00
CA VAL A 69 1.54 15.15 -22.81
C VAL A 69 0.44 15.27 -21.77
N LEU A 70 0.76 15.75 -20.57
CA LEU A 70 -0.21 15.86 -19.46
C LEU A 70 -1.14 17.08 -19.58
N LYS A 71 -0.87 17.98 -20.53
CA LYS A 71 -1.70 19.15 -20.86
C LYS A 71 -1.93 20.08 -19.67
N THR A 72 -0.93 20.20 -18.80
CA THR A 72 -0.97 21.02 -17.59
C THR A 72 0.38 21.68 -17.32
N THR A 73 0.55 22.31 -16.17
CA THR A 73 1.81 22.92 -15.72
C THR A 73 2.30 22.25 -14.43
N VAL A 74 3.61 22.31 -14.19
CA VAL A 74 4.21 21.79 -12.95
C VAL A 74 3.58 22.43 -11.71
N PRO A 75 3.44 23.77 -11.60
CA PRO A 75 2.83 24.39 -10.43
C PRO A 75 1.40 23.93 -10.17
N ALA A 76 0.58 23.75 -11.22
CA ALA A 76 -0.80 23.31 -11.08
C ALA A 76 -0.89 21.87 -10.55
N LEU A 77 0.02 20.97 -10.96
CA LEU A 77 0.07 19.60 -10.43
C LEU A 77 0.51 19.55 -8.97
N VAL A 78 1.53 20.32 -8.60
CA VAL A 78 2.01 20.41 -7.21
C VAL A 78 0.90 20.96 -6.31
N GLU A 79 0.25 22.05 -6.71
CA GLU A 79 -0.87 22.64 -5.98
C GLU A 79 -2.04 21.65 -5.83
N LEU A 80 -2.43 20.98 -6.93
CA LEU A 80 -3.48 19.96 -6.90
C LEU A 80 -3.12 18.81 -5.95
N ASN A 81 -1.87 18.34 -5.96
CA ASN A 81 -1.43 17.26 -5.08
C ASN A 81 -1.55 17.67 -3.61
N MET A 82 -1.07 18.88 -3.27
CA MET A 82 -1.17 19.43 -1.92
C MET A 82 -2.62 19.55 -1.45
N LEU A 83 -3.50 20.12 -2.27
CA LEU A 83 -4.90 20.35 -1.91
C LEU A 83 -5.70 19.04 -1.87
N LYS A 84 -5.51 18.15 -2.84
CA LYS A 84 -6.34 16.95 -3.02
C LYS A 84 -5.82 15.76 -2.24
N ASN A 85 -4.57 15.38 -2.47
CA ASN A 85 -4.00 14.13 -1.91
C ASN A 85 -3.57 14.29 -0.47
N LEU A 86 -3.15 15.49 -0.05
CA LEU A 86 -2.70 15.73 1.32
C LEU A 86 -3.80 16.39 2.16
N ALA A 87 -4.09 17.67 1.94
CA ALA A 87 -5.04 18.42 2.76
C ALA A 87 -6.46 17.82 2.69
N GLY A 88 -6.95 17.50 1.49
CA GLY A 88 -8.25 16.88 1.28
C GLY A 88 -8.39 15.54 2.01
N SER A 89 -7.41 14.64 1.83
CA SER A 89 -7.39 13.34 2.53
C SER A 89 -7.27 13.49 4.05
N ALA A 90 -6.48 14.47 4.53
CA ALA A 90 -6.36 14.76 5.96
C ALA A 90 -7.71 15.21 6.57
N VAL A 91 -8.41 16.14 5.91
CA VAL A 91 -9.74 16.61 6.33
C VAL A 91 -10.77 15.48 6.28
N ALA A 92 -10.66 14.58 5.29
CA ALA A 92 -11.54 13.42 5.17
C ALA A 92 -11.28 12.33 6.21
N GLY A 93 -10.21 12.42 7.01
CA GLY A 93 -9.82 11.36 7.95
C GLY A 93 -9.36 10.09 7.24
N ALA A 94 -8.78 10.22 6.04
CA ALA A 94 -8.31 9.08 5.27
C ALA A 94 -7.14 8.38 5.97
N LEU A 95 -7.19 7.04 6.02
CA LEU A 95 -6.11 6.20 6.54
C LEU A 95 -5.34 5.59 5.38
N GLY A 96 -4.08 6.01 5.20
CA GLY A 96 -3.22 5.54 4.10
C GLY A 96 -3.67 5.96 2.69
N GLY A 97 -4.76 6.73 2.57
CA GLY A 97 -5.38 7.17 1.31
C GLY A 97 -4.92 8.54 0.83
N PHE A 98 -3.61 8.81 0.81
CA PHE A 98 -3.03 10.10 0.41
C PHE A 98 -2.64 10.12 -1.08
N ASN A 99 -3.56 9.68 -1.94
CA ASN A 99 -3.33 9.46 -3.36
C ASN A 99 -4.58 9.75 -4.20
N ALA A 100 -4.46 9.67 -5.53
CA ALA A 100 -5.58 9.90 -6.42
C ALA A 100 -6.48 8.67 -6.59
N HIS A 101 -5.89 7.55 -7.04
CA HIS A 101 -6.63 6.34 -7.40
C HIS A 101 -5.69 5.12 -7.45
N ALA A 102 -4.78 4.96 -6.48
CA ALA A 102 -3.86 3.81 -6.43
C ALA A 102 -4.62 2.47 -6.51
N ALA A 103 -5.78 2.40 -5.83
CA ALA A 103 -6.68 1.24 -5.84
C ALA A 103 -7.11 0.78 -7.24
N ASN A 104 -7.27 1.69 -8.21
CA ASN A 104 -7.64 1.32 -9.57
C ASN A 104 -6.53 0.52 -10.26
N ILE A 105 -5.28 0.97 -10.12
CA ILE A 105 -4.12 0.31 -10.73
C ILE A 105 -3.85 -1.02 -10.04
N VAL A 106 -3.88 -1.03 -8.70
CA VAL A 106 -3.69 -2.24 -7.89
C VAL A 106 -4.73 -3.29 -8.26
N SER A 107 -6.02 -2.94 -8.29
CA SER A 107 -7.10 -3.88 -8.63
C SER A 107 -6.94 -4.46 -10.04
N ALA A 108 -6.63 -3.61 -11.02
CA ALA A 108 -6.47 -4.05 -12.41
C ALA A 108 -5.33 -5.05 -12.55
N ILE A 109 -4.17 -4.76 -11.94
CA ILE A 109 -3.02 -5.67 -11.95
C ILE A 109 -3.34 -6.94 -11.18
N PHE A 110 -3.92 -6.83 -9.97
CA PHE A 110 -4.24 -7.97 -9.12
C PHE A 110 -5.15 -8.98 -9.82
N ILE A 111 -6.21 -8.49 -10.47
CA ILE A 111 -7.12 -9.35 -11.23
C ILE A 111 -6.40 -9.98 -12.44
N ALA A 112 -5.60 -9.19 -13.16
CA ALA A 112 -4.88 -9.67 -14.34
C ALA A 112 -3.79 -10.70 -14.02
N THR A 113 -3.19 -10.63 -12.83
CA THR A 113 -2.07 -11.48 -12.41
C THR A 113 -2.44 -12.51 -11.34
N GLY A 114 -3.74 -12.81 -11.15
CA GLY A 114 -4.19 -13.90 -10.27
C GLY A 114 -3.99 -13.66 -8.77
N GLN A 115 -3.87 -12.41 -8.33
CA GLN A 115 -3.76 -12.03 -6.92
C GLN A 115 -5.14 -12.08 -6.23
N ASP A 116 -5.16 -11.87 -4.91
CA ASP A 116 -6.40 -11.74 -4.14
C ASP A 116 -6.95 -10.31 -4.23
N PRO A 117 -8.05 -10.04 -4.98
CA PRO A 117 -8.53 -8.68 -5.19
C PRO A 117 -9.07 -8.03 -3.91
N ALA A 118 -9.42 -8.81 -2.87
CA ALA A 118 -9.89 -8.26 -1.61
C ALA A 118 -8.76 -7.57 -0.83
N GLN A 119 -7.50 -7.96 -1.06
CA GLN A 119 -6.33 -7.33 -0.44
C GLN A 119 -6.01 -5.95 -1.02
N ASN A 120 -6.76 -5.49 -2.04
CA ASN A 120 -6.68 -4.11 -2.52
C ASN A 120 -6.98 -3.09 -1.41
N ILE A 121 -7.73 -3.47 -0.36
CA ILE A 121 -8.04 -2.59 0.79
C ILE A 121 -6.77 -2.00 1.39
N GLU A 122 -5.77 -2.85 1.68
CA GLU A 122 -4.50 -2.43 2.27
C GLU A 122 -3.38 -2.29 1.24
N SER A 123 -3.41 -3.06 0.15
CA SER A 123 -2.39 -2.95 -0.93
C SER A 123 -2.47 -1.63 -1.70
N SER A 124 -3.59 -0.90 -1.61
CA SER A 124 -3.75 0.42 -2.22
C SER A 124 -3.40 1.58 -1.30
N HIS A 125 -2.95 1.32 -0.06
CA HIS A 125 -2.33 2.33 0.77
C HIS A 125 -1.18 2.98 0.01
N CYS A 126 -1.28 4.28 -0.19
CA CYS A 126 -0.35 5.04 -1.00
C CYS A 126 -0.35 6.50 -0.58
N ILE A 127 0.84 7.08 -0.44
CA ILE A 127 1.06 8.52 -0.42
C ILE A 127 1.75 8.95 -1.71
N THR A 128 1.18 9.96 -2.38
CA THR A 128 1.74 10.57 -3.58
C THR A 128 2.31 11.94 -3.24
N MET A 129 3.59 12.13 -3.51
CA MET A 129 4.28 13.41 -3.34
C MET A 129 4.66 13.98 -4.69
N MET A 130 4.58 15.30 -4.81
CA MET A 130 4.93 16.03 -6.02
C MET A 130 5.67 17.31 -5.63
N GLU A 131 6.80 17.54 -6.27
CA GLU A 131 7.66 18.70 -6.01
C GLU A 131 8.09 19.35 -7.33
N ALA A 132 8.10 20.67 -7.35
CA ALA A 132 8.72 21.44 -8.41
C ALA A 132 10.23 21.44 -8.18
N ILE A 133 10.99 20.99 -9.17
CA ILE A 133 12.46 20.96 -9.14
C ILE A 133 13.03 21.76 -10.32
N ASN A 134 14.35 21.97 -10.32
CA ASN A 134 15.04 22.75 -11.36
C ASN A 134 14.38 24.11 -11.59
N ASP A 135 14.29 24.94 -10.53
CA ASP A 135 13.63 26.26 -10.56
C ASP A 135 12.15 26.23 -11.00
N GLY A 136 11.48 25.08 -10.80
CA GLY A 136 10.07 24.88 -11.12
C GLY A 136 9.81 24.47 -12.57
N HIS A 137 10.87 24.14 -13.32
CA HIS A 137 10.74 23.67 -14.70
C HIS A 137 10.27 22.22 -14.80
N ASP A 138 10.71 21.36 -13.89
CA ASP A 138 10.42 19.93 -13.94
C ASP A 138 9.65 19.47 -12.71
N LEU A 139 8.91 18.37 -12.87
CA LEU A 139 8.13 17.74 -11.82
C LEU A 139 8.87 16.52 -11.29
N HIS A 140 9.22 16.52 -10.01
CA HIS A 140 9.51 15.28 -9.30
C HIS A 140 8.21 14.72 -8.74
N ILE A 141 7.99 13.42 -8.93
CA ILE A 141 6.84 12.69 -8.41
C ILE A 141 7.31 11.41 -7.75
N SER A 142 6.74 11.09 -6.60
CA SER A 142 6.97 9.81 -5.93
C SER A 142 5.69 9.22 -5.37
N VAL A 143 5.69 7.89 -5.26
CA VAL A 143 4.66 7.12 -4.58
C VAL A 143 5.31 6.19 -3.57
N THR A 144 4.73 6.13 -2.37
CA THR A 144 5.15 5.20 -1.31
C THR A 144 3.96 4.34 -0.91
N MET A 145 4.14 3.03 -1.01
CA MET A 145 3.11 2.02 -0.75
C MET A 145 3.65 1.02 0.27
N PRO A 146 3.32 1.14 1.57
CA PRO A 146 3.96 0.36 2.64
C PRO A 146 3.38 -1.05 2.82
N SER A 147 2.25 -1.37 2.18
CA SER A 147 1.51 -2.58 2.49
C SER A 147 1.04 -3.41 1.27
N ILE A 148 1.88 -3.54 0.24
CA ILE A 148 1.52 -4.32 -0.96
C ILE A 148 1.59 -5.83 -0.67
N GLU A 149 0.46 -6.50 -0.71
CA GLU A 149 0.36 -7.95 -0.55
C GLU A 149 0.29 -8.63 -1.90
N VAL A 150 1.41 -9.22 -2.31
CA VAL A 150 1.55 -9.79 -3.66
C VAL A 150 2.37 -11.07 -3.60
N GLY A 151 2.07 -11.99 -4.51
CA GLY A 151 2.86 -13.21 -4.75
C GLY A 151 2.82 -13.62 -6.22
N THR A 152 3.73 -14.50 -6.60
CA THR A 152 3.80 -15.10 -7.95
C THR A 152 3.73 -16.62 -7.92
N VAL A 153 3.49 -17.20 -6.74
CA VAL A 153 3.25 -18.64 -6.56
C VAL A 153 2.08 -18.86 -5.60
N GLY A 154 1.15 -19.73 -5.99
CA GLY A 154 -0.02 -20.14 -5.20
C GLY A 154 -1.21 -19.19 -5.36
N GLY A 155 -2.37 -19.61 -4.85
CA GLY A 155 -3.63 -18.88 -5.06
C GLY A 155 -4.07 -18.99 -6.52
N GLY A 156 -4.34 -17.84 -7.17
CA GLY A 156 -4.73 -17.75 -8.58
C GLY A 156 -3.57 -17.54 -9.56
N THR A 157 -2.32 -17.50 -9.07
CA THR A 157 -1.10 -17.31 -9.90
C THR A 157 -0.66 -18.58 -10.61
#